data_AF-A0A2K3KKM5-F1
#
_entry.id   AF-A0A2K3KKM5-F1
#
_cell.length_a   1.000
_cell.length_b   1.000
_cell.length_c   1.000
_cell.angle_alpha   90.00
_cell.angle_beta   90.00
_cell.angle_gamma   90.00
#
_symmetry.space_group_name_H-M   'P 1'
#
loop_
_entity.id
_entity.type
_entity.pdbx_description
1 polymer ?
#
loop_
_entity_poly.entity_id
_entity_poly.type
_entity_poly.pdbx_seq_one_letter_code
_entity_poly.pdbx_strand_id
1 'polypeptide(L)'
;EKDSSVSGLQDFLGNGIFNSDGVLWKLQRKTASYEFNTKSLRNFIVEIVTVETQTRLIPILSKATENNQILDLQNILEQFAFDNVCKLAFNVDPGCLGGDGTTGSVSASAAAAFMHAFKDAAMISSGRFICLFPLLWKMKRILNVRTEIETINLNRS
;
A
#
# COMPACT_ATOMS: atom_id res chain seq x y z
N GLU A 1 -1.36 -8.63 -28.03
CA GLU A 1 -2.45 -8.89 -27.06
C GLU A 1 -1.90 -8.76 -25.64
N LYS A 2 -1.68 -7.53 -25.16
CA LYS A 2 -1.01 -7.32 -23.85
C LYS A 2 -1.29 -5.96 -23.18
N ASP A 3 -2.43 -5.32 -23.48
CA ASP A 3 -2.69 -3.95 -23.02
C ASP A 3 -3.86 -3.83 -22.02
N SER A 4 -4.62 -4.91 -21.77
CA SER A 4 -5.86 -4.83 -21.00
C SER A 4 -5.70 -4.88 -19.48
N SER A 5 -4.57 -5.37 -18.94
CA SER A 5 -4.43 -5.58 -17.49
C SER A 5 -3.84 -4.38 -16.73
N VAL A 6 -3.25 -3.41 -17.44
CA VAL A 6 -2.44 -2.32 -16.88
C VAL A 6 -3.26 -1.04 -16.61
N SER A 7 -4.44 -0.90 -17.20
CA SER A 7 -5.19 0.37 -17.22
C SER A 7 -5.79 0.79 -15.86
N GLY A 8 -6.14 -0.15 -14.98
CA GLY A 8 -6.88 0.18 -13.75
C GLY A 8 -6.06 0.93 -12.68
N LEU A 9 -4.75 0.68 -12.63
CA LEU A 9 -3.83 1.27 -11.64
C LEU A 9 -2.88 2.31 -12.27
N GLN A 10 -2.85 2.44 -13.59
CA GLN A 10 -1.92 3.34 -14.29
C GLN A 10 -2.15 4.81 -13.97
N ASP A 11 -3.41 5.23 -13.82
CA ASP A 11 -3.75 6.62 -13.47
C ASP A 11 -3.21 7.02 -12.08
N PHE A 12 -3.05 6.05 -11.17
CA PHE A 12 -2.62 6.29 -9.79
C PHE A 12 -1.15 5.95 -9.52
N LEU A 13 -0.66 4.84 -10.08
CA LEU A 13 0.69 4.30 -9.85
C LEU A 13 1.65 4.50 -11.04
N GLY A 14 1.16 5.06 -12.15
CA GLY A 14 1.93 5.29 -13.36
C GLY A 14 2.52 4.00 -13.95
N ASN A 15 3.72 4.09 -14.51
CA ASN A 15 4.51 2.92 -14.97
C ASN A 15 5.56 2.51 -13.91
N GLY A 16 5.26 2.74 -12.64
CA GLY A 16 6.13 2.39 -11.51
C GLY A 16 6.25 0.88 -11.31
N ILE A 17 7.06 0.48 -10.33
CA ILE A 17 7.36 -0.93 -10.02
C ILE A 17 6.11 -1.80 -9.78
N PHE A 18 5.00 -1.21 -9.35
CA PHE A 18 3.74 -1.90 -9.12
C PHE A 18 2.91 -2.14 -10.38
N ASN A 19 3.18 -1.41 -11.46
CA ASN A 19 2.40 -1.42 -12.70
C ASN A 19 3.26 -1.64 -13.95
N SER A 20 4.53 -2.02 -13.78
CA SER A 20 5.44 -2.38 -14.85
C SER A 20 5.58 -3.90 -14.97
N ASP A 21 5.87 -4.39 -16.18
CA ASP A 21 6.05 -5.81 -16.47
C ASP A 21 7.43 -6.11 -17.08
N GLY A 22 7.83 -7.39 -17.05
CA GLY A 22 8.99 -7.91 -17.77
C GLY A 22 10.32 -7.28 -17.36
N VAL A 23 11.06 -6.76 -18.34
CA VAL A 23 12.42 -6.23 -18.12
C VAL A 23 12.40 -4.96 -17.27
N LEU A 24 11.41 -4.07 -17.49
CA LEU A 24 11.29 -2.81 -16.74
C LEU A 24 11.03 -3.09 -15.25
N TRP A 25 10.12 -4.00 -14.95
CA TRP A 25 9.86 -4.46 -13.59
C TRP A 25 11.10 -5.06 -12.93
N LYS A 26 11.82 -5.93 -13.64
CA LYS A 26 13.03 -6.57 -13.11
C LYS A 26 14.11 -5.54 -12.77
N LEU A 27 14.27 -4.51 -13.61
CA LEU A 27 15.20 -3.42 -13.38
C LEU A 27 14.79 -2.58 -12.15
N GLN A 28 13.54 -2.08 -12.12
CA GLN A 28 13.02 -1.29 -11.01
C GLN A 28 13.08 -2.06 -9.68
N ARG A 29 12.70 -3.35 -9.68
CA ARG A 29 12.77 -4.21 -8.49
C ARG A 29 14.19 -4.44 -8.01
N LYS A 30 15.15 -4.65 -8.92
CA LYS A 30 16.56 -4.79 -8.55
C LYS A 30 17.09 -3.53 -7.89
N THR A 31 16.82 -2.36 -8.48
CA THR A 31 17.23 -1.07 -7.92
C THR A 31 16.59 -0.82 -6.55
N ALA A 32 15.27 -0.93 -6.45
CA ALA A 32 14.56 -0.75 -5.18
C ALA A 32 15.07 -1.72 -4.11
N SER A 33 15.21 -3.00 -4.42
CA SER A 33 15.68 -4.00 -3.45
C SER A 33 17.09 -3.69 -2.95
N TYR A 34 17.96 -3.14 -3.79
CA TYR A 34 19.30 -2.71 -3.39
C TYR A 34 19.23 -1.52 -2.42
N GLU A 35 18.51 -0.47 -2.78
CA GLU A 35 18.35 0.74 -1.95
C GLU A 35 17.74 0.39 -0.57
N PHE A 36 16.62 -0.34 -0.55
CA PHE A 36 15.93 -0.79 0.67
C PHE A 36 16.76 -1.74 1.55
N ASN A 37 17.79 -2.39 0.99
CA ASN A 37 18.65 -3.27 1.76
C ASN A 37 19.88 -2.56 2.33
N THR A 38 20.10 -1.28 2.01
CA THR A 38 21.20 -0.52 2.60
C THR A 38 21.01 -0.39 4.11
N LYS A 39 22.09 -0.54 4.87
CA LYS A 39 22.07 -0.40 6.34
C LYS A 39 21.57 0.99 6.77
N SER A 40 21.95 2.02 6.01
CA SER A 40 21.51 3.40 6.24
C SER A 40 19.98 3.52 6.18
N LEU A 41 19.36 3.05 5.09
CA LEU A 41 17.92 3.16 4.92
C LEU A 41 17.16 2.29 5.91
N ARG A 42 17.65 1.07 6.21
CA ARG A 42 17.04 0.22 7.26
C ARG A 42 17.07 0.89 8.63
N ASN A 43 18.20 1.47 9.02
CA ASN A 43 18.33 2.19 10.29
C ASN A 43 17.38 3.40 10.33
N PHE A 44 17.31 4.15 9.24
CA PHE A 44 16.42 5.31 9.13
C PHE A 44 14.94 4.92 9.25
N ILE A 45 14.51 3.83 8.61
CA ILE A 45 13.14 3.30 8.74
C ILE A 45 12.86 2.92 10.21
N VAL A 46 13.78 2.20 10.85
CA VAL A 46 13.62 1.79 12.25
C VAL A 46 13.53 3.01 13.16
N GLU A 47 14.36 4.03 12.93
CA GLU A 47 14.34 5.28 13.69
C GLU A 47 13.00 6.00 13.53
N ILE A 48 12.54 6.21 12.30
CA ILE A 48 11.24 6.86 12.00
C ILE A 48 10.11 6.13 12.75
N VAL A 49 10.01 4.81 12.57
CA VAL A 49 8.94 4.00 13.17
C VAL A 49 9.02 4.02 14.70
N THR A 50 10.23 3.95 15.27
CA THR A 50 10.43 3.96 16.72
C THR A 50 10.01 5.30 17.32
N VAL A 51 10.44 6.41 16.72
CA VAL A 51 10.08 7.76 17.16
C VAL A 51 8.57 7.95 17.07
N GLU A 52 7.95 7.60 15.94
CA GLU A 52 6.50 7.75 15.75
C GLU A 52 5.70 6.90 16.76
N THR A 53 6.16 5.67 17.01
CA THR A 53 5.53 4.77 17.98
C THR A 53 5.58 5.34 19.39
N GLN A 54 6.75 5.80 19.83
CA GLN A 54 6.98 6.29 21.20
C GLN A 54 6.31 7.64 21.46
N THR A 55 6.32 8.54 20.47
CA THR A 55 5.87 9.92 20.65
C THR A 55 4.39 10.14 20.37
N ARG A 56 3.75 9.29 19.55
CA ARG A 56 2.34 9.46 19.15
C ARG A 56 1.50 8.23 19.44
N LEU A 57 1.85 7.06 18.92
CA LEU A 57 1.00 5.88 19.02
C LEU A 57 0.80 5.41 20.48
N ILE A 58 1.89 5.25 21.25
CA ILE A 58 1.82 4.82 22.66
C ILE A 58 1.02 5.83 23.50
N PRO A 59 1.26 7.16 23.41
CA PRO A 59 0.45 8.15 24.13
C PRO A 59 -1.05 8.11 23.79
N ILE A 60 -1.42 7.90 22.52
CA ILE A 60 -2.83 7.77 22.12
C ILE A 60 -3.47 6.55 22.79
N LEU A 61 -2.80 5.40 22.75
CA LEU A 61 -3.28 4.16 23.37
C LEU A 61 -3.37 4.27 24.90
N SER A 62 -2.39 4.92 25.55
CA SER A 62 -2.41 5.15 27.01
C SER A 62 -3.59 6.01 27.42
N LYS A 63 -3.77 7.17 26.76
CA LYS A 63 -4.89 8.09 27.04
C LYS A 63 -6.25 7.42 26.83
N ALA A 64 -6.38 6.61 25.78
CA ALA A 64 -7.63 5.91 25.53
C ALA A 64 -7.94 4.86 26.59
N THR A 65 -6.91 4.17 27.09
CA THR A 65 -7.04 3.21 28.20
C THR A 65 -7.47 3.91 29.49
N GLU A 66 -6.84 5.05 29.82
CA GLU A 66 -7.17 5.86 31.00
C GLU A 66 -8.61 6.40 30.95
N ASN A 67 -9.05 6.84 29.76
CA ASN A 67 -10.37 7.43 29.56
C ASN A 67 -11.46 6.41 29.19
N ASN A 68 -11.12 5.11 29.14
CA ASN A 68 -11.99 4.03 28.68
C ASN A 68 -12.65 4.33 27.30
N GLN A 69 -11.87 4.91 26.38
CA GLN A 69 -12.32 5.32 25.05
C GLN A 69 -12.23 4.16 24.05
N ILE A 70 -13.24 4.04 23.20
CA ILE A 70 -13.23 3.11 22.06
C ILE A 70 -12.42 3.75 20.93
N LEU A 71 -11.41 3.02 20.44
CA LEU A 71 -10.56 3.45 19.35
C LEU A 71 -10.84 2.67 18.07
N ASP A 72 -10.89 3.37 16.95
CA ASP A 72 -10.77 2.76 15.62
C ASP A 72 -9.29 2.54 15.28
N LEU A 73 -8.82 1.32 15.53
CA LEU A 73 -7.43 0.94 15.22
C LEU A 73 -7.12 1.00 13.73
N GLN A 74 -8.10 0.82 12.84
CA GLN A 74 -7.86 0.92 11.39
C GLN A 74 -7.48 2.34 11.02
N ASN A 75 -8.27 3.32 11.48
CA ASN A 75 -8.01 4.73 11.25
C ASN A 75 -6.67 5.19 11.86
N ILE A 76 -6.36 4.74 13.08
CA ILE A 76 -5.10 5.07 13.76
C ILE A 76 -3.89 4.50 13.01
N LEU A 77 -3.93 3.22 12.64
CA LEU A 77 -2.82 2.58 11.95
C LEU A 77 -2.65 3.10 10.52
N GLU A 78 -3.73 3.53 9.86
CA GLU A 78 -3.67 4.17 8.56
C GLU A 78 -2.96 5.52 8.63
N GLN A 79 -3.32 6.38 9.58
CA GLN A 79 -2.64 7.65 9.84
C GLN A 79 -1.17 7.43 10.21
N PHE A 80 -0.89 6.47 11.09
CA PHE A 80 0.47 6.10 11.47
C PHE A 80 1.29 5.66 10.25
N ALA A 81 0.76 4.77 9.41
CA ALA A 81 1.45 4.30 8.23
C ALA A 81 1.71 5.46 7.24
N PHE A 82 0.73 6.34 7.07
CA PHE A 82 0.85 7.50 6.20
C PHE A 82 1.97 8.45 6.64
N ASP A 83 2.02 8.80 7.94
CA ASP A 83 3.06 9.66 8.50
C ASP A 83 4.46 9.05 8.32
N ASN A 84 4.62 7.75 8.59
CA ASN A 84 5.89 7.05 8.39
C ASN A 84 6.31 7.03 6.91
N VAL A 85 5.38 6.78 5.98
CA VAL A 85 5.68 6.76 4.54
C VAL A 85 6.05 8.15 4.02
N CYS A 86 5.32 9.19 4.43
CA CYS A 86 5.64 10.58 4.05
C CYS A 86 7.00 11.01 4.58
N LYS A 87 7.33 10.64 5.82
CA LYS A 87 8.63 10.93 6.42
C LYS A 87 9.75 10.16 5.74
N LEU A 88 9.52 8.90 5.37
CA LEU A 88 10.50 8.09 4.64
C LEU A 88 10.74 8.61 3.21
N ALA A 89 9.67 8.92 2.47
CA ALA A 89 9.73 9.23 1.05
C ALA A 89 10.08 10.71 0.76
N PHE A 90 9.58 11.63 1.60
CA PHE A 90 9.68 13.07 1.38
C PHE A 90 10.42 13.81 2.49
N ASN A 91 10.80 13.12 3.58
CA ASN A 91 11.38 13.74 4.78
C ASN A 91 10.47 14.83 5.37
N VAL A 92 9.15 14.66 5.21
CA VAL A 92 8.11 15.56 5.73
C VAL A 92 7.27 14.79 6.74
N ASP A 93 7.06 15.38 7.91
CA ASP A 93 6.14 14.87 8.93
C ASP A 93 4.75 15.51 8.73
N PRO A 94 3.74 14.76 8.27
CA PRO A 94 2.39 15.30 8.08
C PRO A 94 1.66 15.53 9.40
N GLY A 95 2.01 14.76 10.44
CA GLY A 95 1.35 14.81 11.73
C GLY A 95 -0.13 14.45 11.70
N CYS A 96 -0.54 13.51 10.83
CA CYS A 96 -1.93 13.07 10.76
C CYS A 96 -2.34 12.32 12.04
N LEU A 97 -1.43 11.55 12.63
CA LEU A 97 -1.69 10.75 13.82
C LEU A 97 -1.81 11.58 15.10
N GLY A 98 -2.96 11.49 15.77
CA GLY A 98 -3.18 12.13 17.07
C GLY A 98 -3.68 13.56 17.01
N GLY A 99 -4.14 14.02 15.84
CA GLY A 99 -4.91 15.24 15.68
C GLY A 99 -6.28 15.10 16.35
N ASP A 100 -6.35 15.26 17.67
CA ASP A 100 -7.52 15.94 18.20
C ASP A 100 -7.54 17.32 17.52
N GLY A 101 -8.72 17.79 17.07
CA GLY A 101 -8.85 19.04 16.30
C GLY A 101 -8.37 20.32 17.02
N THR A 102 -7.64 20.18 18.12
CA THR A 102 -7.04 21.23 18.96
C THR A 102 -5.65 21.66 18.49
N THR A 103 -4.92 20.86 17.70
CA THR A 103 -3.70 21.34 17.03
C THR A 103 -4.05 21.96 15.67
N GLY A 104 -4.68 23.14 15.73
CA GLY A 104 -5.10 23.97 14.58
C GLY A 104 -3.94 24.54 13.76
N SER A 105 -3.05 23.68 13.28
CA SER A 105 -2.07 24.02 12.25
C SER A 105 -2.72 23.78 10.89
N VAL A 106 -2.77 24.81 10.03
CA VAL A 106 -3.23 24.71 8.63
C VAL A 106 -2.55 23.54 7.90
N SER A 107 -1.31 23.22 8.27
CA SER A 107 -0.54 22.09 7.73
C SER A 107 -1.14 20.72 8.06
N ALA A 108 -1.67 20.52 9.27
CA ALA A 108 -2.31 19.25 9.66
C ALA A 108 -3.63 19.03 8.89
N SER A 109 -4.38 20.11 8.62
CA SER A 109 -5.60 20.03 7.80
C SER A 109 -5.31 19.72 6.32
N ALA A 110 -4.23 20.27 5.76
CA ALA A 110 -3.80 19.98 4.39
C ALA A 110 -3.26 18.55 4.26
N ALA A 111 -2.49 18.08 5.25
CA ALA A 111 -2.01 16.70 5.32
C ALA A 111 -3.18 15.70 5.41
N ALA A 112 -4.18 15.99 6.25
CA ALA A 112 -5.38 15.16 6.36
C ALA A 112 -6.19 15.12 5.05
N ALA A 113 -6.35 16.27 4.38
CA ALA A 113 -7.00 16.33 3.07
C ALA A 113 -6.23 15.53 2.01
N PHE A 114 -4.90 15.61 2.02
CA PHE A 114 -4.06 14.83 1.12
C PHE A 114 -4.14 13.33 1.41
N MET A 115 -4.11 12.93 2.69
CA MET A 115 -4.29 11.54 3.10
C MET A 115 -5.64 10.99 2.64
N HIS A 116 -6.72 11.76 2.79
CA HIS A 116 -8.05 11.36 2.31
C HIS A 116 -8.09 11.22 0.79
N ALA A 117 -7.55 12.20 0.05
CA ALA A 117 -7.46 12.13 -1.41
C ALA A 117 -6.62 10.93 -1.89
N PHE A 118 -5.52 10.63 -1.20
CA PHE A 118 -4.68 9.46 -1.47
C PHE A 118 -5.43 8.16 -1.22
N LYS A 119 -6.15 8.06 -0.09
CA LYS A 119 -6.98 6.91 0.26
C LYS A 119 -8.08 6.67 -0.77
N ASP A 120 -8.80 7.72 -1.18
CA ASP A 120 -9.85 7.64 -2.18
C ASP A 120 -9.30 7.15 -3.52
N ALA A 121 -8.19 7.75 -3.98
CA ALA A 121 -7.56 7.36 -5.23
C ALA A 121 -7.06 5.90 -5.18
N ALA A 122 -6.47 5.47 -4.07
CA ALA A 122 -6.05 4.08 -3.87
C ALA A 122 -7.24 3.11 -3.85
N MET A 123 -8.33 3.46 -3.16
CA MET A 123 -9.55 2.64 -3.09
C MET A 123 -10.23 2.51 -4.46
N ILE A 124 -10.37 3.62 -5.19
CA ILE A 124 -10.99 3.62 -6.52
C ILE A 124 -10.16 2.80 -7.50
N SER A 125 -8.84 3.01 -7.51
CA SER A 125 -7.94 2.32 -8.45
C SER A 125 -7.82 0.83 -8.14
N SER A 126 -7.72 0.45 -6.86
CA SER A 126 -7.73 -0.96 -6.43
C SER A 126 -9.08 -1.63 -6.66
N GLY A 127 -10.19 -0.93 -6.45
CA GLY A 127 -11.55 -1.43 -6.73
C GLY A 127 -11.75 -1.81 -8.20
N ARG A 128 -11.21 -1.01 -9.13
CA ARG A 128 -11.21 -1.32 -10.57
C ARG A 128 -10.44 -2.63 -10.86
N PHE A 129 -9.26 -2.79 -10.28
CA PHE A 129 -8.45 -3.99 -10.44
C PHE A 129 -9.10 -5.25 -9.84
N ILE A 130 -9.63 -5.13 -8.62
CA ILE A 130 -10.31 -6.24 -7.92
C ILE A 130 -11.61 -6.63 -8.64
N CYS A 131 -12.35 -5.68 -9.21
CA CYS A 131 -13.57 -5.97 -9.99
C CYS A 131 -13.29 -6.76 -11.29
N LEU A 132 -12.11 -6.57 -11.89
CA LEU A 132 -11.67 -7.34 -13.06
C LEU A 132 -11.24 -8.77 -12.68
N PHE A 133 -10.86 -9.00 -11.43
CA PHE A 133 -10.33 -10.29 -10.95
C PHE A 133 -11.36 -11.45 -11.03
N PRO A 134 -12.66 -11.29 -10.66
CA PRO A 134 -13.69 -12.31 -10.88
C PRO A 134 -13.94 -12.67 -12.35
N LEU A 135 -13.87 -11.69 -13.27
CA LEU A 135 -14.06 -11.94 -14.71
C LEU A 135 -12.88 -12.73 -15.27
N LEU A 136 -11.65 -12.30 -14.96
CA LEU A 136 -10.42 -13.02 -15.32
C LEU A 136 -10.38 -14.42 -14.71
N TRP A 137 -10.83 -14.60 -13.46
CA TRP A 137 -10.93 -15.90 -12.80
C TRP A 137 -11.99 -16.81 -13.45
N LYS A 138 -13.15 -16.26 -13.84
CA LYS A 138 -14.17 -17.02 -14.57
C LYS A 138 -13.68 -17.45 -15.95
N MET A 139 -13.02 -16.58 -16.71
CA MET A 139 -12.43 -16.93 -18.01
C MET A 139 -11.31 -17.97 -17.86
N LYS A 140 -10.43 -17.80 -16.87
CA LYS A 140 -9.39 -18.79 -16.55
C LYS A 140 -9.99 -20.15 -16.18
N ARG A 141 -11.11 -20.17 -15.44
CA ARG A 141 -11.83 -21.42 -15.12
C ARG A 141 -12.45 -22.08 -16.35
N ILE A 142 -12.96 -21.31 -17.31
CA ILE A 142 -13.52 -21.83 -18.57
C ILE A 142 -12.41 -22.37 -19.48
N LEU A 143 -11.25 -21.72 -19.51
CA LEU A 143 -10.08 -22.13 -20.30
C LEU A 143 -9.32 -23.32 -19.68
N ASN A 144 -9.48 -23.59 -18.38
CA ASN A 144 -8.85 -24.73 -17.68
C ASN A 144 -9.63 -26.05 -17.81
N VAL A 145 -10.47 -26.20 -18.83
CA VAL A 145 -11.34 -27.38 -19.05
C VAL A 145 -10.80 -28.36 -20.10
N ARG A 146 -9.65 -28.11 -20.76
CA ARG A 146 -9.27 -28.97 -21.90
C ARG A 146 -7.79 -29.30 -22.13
N THR A 147 -6.90 -29.10 -21.16
CA THR A 147 -5.49 -29.56 -21.29
C THR A 147 -5.13 -30.75 -20.41
N GLU A 148 -6.04 -31.26 -19.56
CA GLU A 148 -5.76 -32.41 -18.68
C GLU A 148 -6.20 -33.78 -19.25
N ILE A 149 -6.85 -33.83 -20.42
CA ILE A 149 -7.30 -35.11 -21.00
C ILE A 149 -6.24 -35.76 -21.93
N GLU A 150 -5.26 -35.00 -22.44
CA GLU A 150 -4.27 -35.55 -23.40
C GLU A 150 -3.00 -36.15 -22.78
N THR A 151 -2.79 -36.04 -21.47
CA THR A 151 -1.57 -36.58 -20.84
C THR A 151 -1.72 -37.98 -20.25
N ILE A 152 -2.93 -38.58 -20.26
CA ILE A 152 -3.19 -39.91 -19.66
C ILE A 152 -3.06 -41.07 -20.68
N ASN A 153 -3.02 -40.81 -22.00
CA ASN A 153 -2.96 -41.88 -23.02
C ASN A 153 -1.59 -42.12 -23.67
N LEU A 154 -0.52 -41.43 -23.26
CA LEU A 154 0.84 -41.65 -23.80
C LEU A 154 1.74 -42.52 -22.93
N ASN A 155 1.23 -43.10 -21.83
CA ASN A 155 2.00 -43.97 -20.93
C ASN A 155 1.45 -45.41 -20.85
N ARG A 156 0.63 -45.81 -21.84
CA ARG A 156 0.19 -47.20 -22.04
C ARG A 156 0.30 -47.55 -23.53
N SER A 157 1.53 -47.69 -23.99
CA SER A 157 1.94 -48.52 -25.13
C SER A 157 3.38 -48.96 -24.93
#